data_AF-A0A6B2G4D0-F1
#
_entry.id   AF-A0A6B2G4D0-F1
#
_cell.length_a   1.000
_cell.length_b   1.000
_cell.length_c   1.000
_cell.angle_alpha   90.00
_cell.angle_beta   90.00
_cell.angle_gamma   90.00
#
_symmetry.space_group_name_H-M   'P 1'
#
loop_
_entity.id
_entity.type
_entity.pdbx_description
1 polymer ?
#
loop_
_entity_poly.entity_id
_entity_poly.type
_entity_poly.pdbx_seq_one_letter_code
_entity_poly.pdbx_strand_id
1 'polypeptide(L)'
;VATDALRTMKEAMNRDNIEINDPQLSCARISSQEGQDYLKAMAAAANYAWVNRSAMAFLTRQAFAKVFDSTPDDLDMNVVYDVSHNIAKVEDHFVDGKIKSLLVHRKGSTRAFPPNHPLIPVDYQLCGQPILVGGTMGTCSYVLTGTEKGMLETFGSTCHGAGRALSRCASK
;
A
#
# COMPACT_ATOMS: atom_id res chain seq x y z
N VAL A 1 13.64 -1.04 10.28
CA VAL A 1 12.26 -1.52 10.53
C VAL A 1 12.05 -2.95 10.05
N ALA A 2 11.95 -3.23 8.73
CA ALA A 2 11.62 -4.59 8.27
C ALA A 2 12.68 -5.64 8.64
N THR A 3 13.97 -5.35 8.38
CA THR A 3 15.09 -6.24 8.76
C THR A 3 15.15 -6.49 10.27
N ASP A 4 14.94 -5.44 11.08
CA ASP A 4 14.96 -5.55 12.54
C ASP A 4 13.82 -6.43 13.05
N ALA A 5 12.62 -6.24 12.47
CA ALA A 5 11.45 -7.04 12.80
C ALA A 5 11.64 -8.52 12.47
N LEU A 6 12.23 -8.84 11.31
CA LEU A 6 12.52 -10.23 10.93
C LEU A 6 13.41 -10.96 11.95
N ARG A 7 14.36 -10.26 12.59
CA ARG A 7 15.17 -10.84 13.66
C ARG A 7 14.31 -11.20 14.87
N THR A 8 13.51 -10.24 15.36
CA THR A 8 12.62 -10.45 16.52
C THR A 8 11.53 -11.50 16.25
N MET A 9 11.02 -11.57 15.02
CA MET A 9 10.02 -12.57 14.64
C MET A 9 10.60 -13.99 14.67
N LYS A 10 11.86 -14.20 14.25
CA LYS A 10 12.49 -15.52 14.37
C LYS A 10 12.58 -16.02 15.81
N GLU A 11 12.88 -15.11 16.75
CA GLU A 11 12.90 -15.43 18.18
C GLU A 11 11.48 -15.76 18.68
N ALA A 12 10.48 -14.98 18.27
CA ALA A 12 9.08 -15.23 18.60
C ALA A 12 8.55 -16.57 18.06
N MET A 13 8.95 -16.96 16.85
CA MET A 13 8.54 -18.24 16.27
C MET A 13 9.08 -19.44 17.05
N ASN A 14 10.35 -19.38 17.45
CA ASN A 14 10.95 -20.41 18.29
C ASN A 14 10.24 -20.50 19.65
N ARG A 15 9.88 -19.35 20.23
CA ARG A 15 9.12 -19.27 21.50
C ARG A 15 7.71 -19.86 21.36
N ASP A 16 7.02 -19.56 20.26
CA ASP A 16 5.61 -19.90 20.03
C ASP A 16 5.41 -21.23 19.27
N ASN A 17 6.49 -21.96 18.98
CA ASN A 17 6.52 -23.18 18.16
C ASN A 17 5.80 -23.02 16.80
N ILE A 18 6.08 -21.91 16.11
CA ILE A 18 5.51 -21.64 14.78
C ILE A 18 6.44 -22.26 13.73
N GLU A 19 5.98 -23.33 13.10
CA GLU A 19 6.69 -23.98 11.98
C GLU A 19 6.33 -23.31 10.65
N ILE A 20 7.34 -23.12 9.80
CA ILE A 20 7.21 -22.54 8.46
C ILE A 20 7.98 -23.38 7.45
N ASN A 21 7.48 -23.38 6.21
CA ASN A 21 8.10 -24.08 5.09
C ASN A 21 9.29 -23.33 4.47
N ASP A 22 9.43 -22.01 4.73
CA ASP A 22 10.52 -21.20 4.23
C ASP A 22 10.96 -20.16 5.28
N PRO A 23 12.27 -20.06 5.62
CA PRO A 23 12.79 -19.04 6.54
C PRO A 23 12.38 -17.59 6.25
N GLN A 24 12.11 -17.25 4.98
CA GLN A 24 11.67 -15.94 4.53
C GLN A 24 10.21 -15.62 4.91
N LEU A 25 9.46 -16.61 5.41
CA LEU A 25 8.11 -16.45 5.95
C LEU A 25 8.10 -16.22 7.47
N SER A 26 9.21 -15.72 8.02
CA SER A 26 9.31 -15.38 9.44
C SER A 26 8.15 -14.46 9.88
N CYS A 27 7.45 -14.82 10.95
CA CYS A 27 6.24 -14.14 11.40
C CYS A 27 6.09 -14.16 12.94
N ALA A 28 5.11 -13.42 13.46
CA ALA A 28 4.73 -13.46 14.86
C ALA A 28 3.21 -13.40 14.97
N ARG A 29 2.65 -13.85 16.10
CA ARG A 29 1.21 -13.67 16.38
C ARG A 29 0.91 -12.18 16.43
N ILE A 30 -0.19 -11.75 15.81
CA ILE A 30 -0.56 -10.31 15.72
C ILE A 30 -0.62 -9.66 17.12
N SER A 31 -1.14 -10.37 18.11
CA SER A 31 -1.29 -9.89 19.48
C SER A 31 -0.03 -10.04 20.35
N SER A 32 1.06 -10.61 19.84
CA SER A 32 2.31 -10.71 20.60
C SER A 32 2.99 -9.35 20.69
N GLN A 33 3.94 -9.20 21.63
CA GLN A 33 4.72 -7.98 21.77
C GLN A 33 5.45 -7.63 20.46
N GLU A 34 6.10 -8.62 19.84
CA GLU A 34 6.84 -8.48 18.59
C GLU A 34 5.91 -8.11 17.41
N GLY A 35 4.71 -8.71 17.35
CA GLY A 35 3.69 -8.37 16.36
C GLY A 35 3.22 -6.92 16.50
N GLN A 36 2.88 -6.49 17.71
CA GLN A 36 2.42 -5.12 17.97
C GLN A 36 3.54 -4.08 17.76
N ASP A 37 4.77 -4.39 18.17
CA ASP A 37 5.91 -3.50 17.96
C ASP A 37 6.23 -3.35 16.47
N TYR A 38 6.17 -4.44 15.70
CA TYR A 38 6.30 -4.36 14.25
C TYR A 38 5.20 -3.51 13.61
N LEU A 39 3.93 -3.68 14.02
CA LEU A 39 2.83 -2.89 13.47
C LEU A 39 2.99 -1.39 13.76
N LYS A 40 3.42 -1.02 14.97
CA LYS A 40 3.74 0.38 15.33
C LYS A 40 4.91 0.92 14.50
N ALA A 41 5.98 0.15 14.38
CA ALA A 41 7.17 0.55 13.61
C ALA A 41 6.87 0.66 12.10
N MET A 42 6.05 -0.24 11.56
CA MET A 42 5.55 -0.18 10.19
C MET A 42 4.67 1.05 9.97
N ALA A 43 3.78 1.39 10.92
CA ALA A 43 2.98 2.60 10.84
C ALA A 43 3.86 3.87 10.83
N ALA A 44 4.91 3.91 11.65
CA ALA A 44 5.89 5.00 11.62
C ALA A 44 6.61 5.09 10.27
N ALA A 45 7.03 3.96 9.69
CA ALA A 45 7.63 3.90 8.36
C ALA A 45 6.67 4.35 7.25
N ALA A 46 5.38 3.99 7.36
CA ALA A 46 4.34 4.44 6.42
C ALA A 46 4.12 5.96 6.51
N ASN A 47 4.08 6.53 7.72
CA ASN A 47 4.00 7.98 7.93
C ASN A 47 5.21 8.70 7.33
N TYR A 48 6.42 8.17 7.54
CA TYR A 48 7.63 8.70 6.91
C TYR A 48 7.52 8.69 5.38
N ALA A 49 7.03 7.60 4.79
CA ALA A 49 6.85 7.49 3.34
C ALA A 49 5.82 8.51 2.79
N TRP A 50 4.72 8.77 3.52
CA TRP A 50 3.74 9.80 3.16
C TRP A 50 4.32 11.21 3.24
N VAL A 51 5.08 11.53 4.29
CA VAL A 51 5.78 12.83 4.40
C VAL A 51 6.77 13.01 3.25
N ASN A 52 7.53 11.96 2.91
CA ASN A 52 8.44 12.00 1.78
C ASN A 52 7.71 12.28 0.45
N ARG A 53 6.58 11.62 0.18
CA ARG A 53 5.78 11.89 -1.04
C ARG A 53 5.15 13.28 -1.03
N SER A 54 4.74 13.78 0.13
CA SER A 54 4.21 15.13 0.29
C SER A 54 5.28 16.19 -0.02
N ALA A 55 6.50 15.99 0.47
CA ALA A 55 7.64 16.85 0.16
C ALA A 55 7.99 16.80 -1.34
N MET A 56 7.98 15.62 -1.96
CA MET A 56 8.18 15.50 -3.41
C MET A 56 7.09 16.21 -4.20
N ALA A 57 5.81 16.08 -3.81
CA ALA A 57 4.71 16.80 -4.46
C ALA A 57 4.88 18.32 -4.38
N PHE A 58 5.32 18.85 -3.22
CA PHE A 58 5.69 20.26 -3.08
C PHE A 58 6.81 20.66 -4.05
N LEU A 59 7.91 19.91 -4.09
CA LEU A 59 9.04 20.21 -4.97
C LEU A 59 8.66 20.11 -6.46
N THR A 60 7.79 19.16 -6.83
CA THR A 60 7.24 19.04 -8.19
C THR A 60 6.45 20.30 -8.56
N ARG A 61 5.59 20.79 -7.67
CA ARG A 61 4.85 22.05 -7.89
C ARG A 61 5.79 23.23 -8.10
N GLN A 62 6.85 23.35 -7.29
CA GLN A 62 7.86 24.42 -7.46
C GLN A 62 8.59 24.33 -8.80
N ALA A 63 8.89 23.12 -9.27
CA ALA A 63 9.54 22.92 -10.57
C ALA A 63 8.63 23.34 -11.73
N PHE A 64 7.35 22.99 -11.68
CA PHE A 64 6.37 23.39 -12.69
C PHE A 64 6.15 24.91 -12.69
N ALA A 65 5.94 25.51 -11.52
CA ALA A 65 5.77 26.95 -11.36
C ALA A 65 6.92 27.74 -12.01
N LYS A 66 8.17 27.29 -11.80
CA LYS A 66 9.36 27.91 -12.40
C LYS A 66 9.41 27.80 -13.92
N VAL A 67 8.99 26.67 -14.48
CA VAL A 67 9.08 26.41 -15.94
C VAL A 67 7.97 27.15 -16.69
N PHE A 68 6.77 27.20 -16.13
CA PHE A 68 5.59 27.79 -16.78
C PHE A 68 5.34 29.26 -16.40
N ASP A 69 6.20 29.85 -15.57
CA ASP A 69 6.05 31.22 -15.04
C ASP A 69 4.62 31.46 -14.48
N SER A 70 4.16 30.50 -13.69
CA SER A 70 2.79 30.43 -13.17
C SER A 70 2.78 29.88 -11.74
N THR A 71 1.65 29.95 -11.04
CA THR A 71 1.53 29.38 -9.69
C THR A 71 1.00 27.95 -9.74
N PRO A 72 1.28 27.09 -8.73
CA PRO A 72 0.69 25.76 -8.68
C PRO A 72 -0.85 25.74 -8.66
N ASP A 73 -1.47 26.80 -8.14
CA ASP A 73 -2.93 26.94 -8.08
C ASP A 73 -3.50 27.33 -9.45
N ASP A 74 -2.86 28.25 -10.18
CA ASP A 74 -3.25 28.59 -11.56
C ASP A 74 -3.09 27.40 -12.52
N LEU A 75 -2.14 26.50 -12.22
CA LEU A 75 -1.90 25.25 -12.93
C LEU A 75 -2.82 24.09 -12.46
N ASP A 76 -3.71 24.33 -11.50
CA ASP A 76 -4.64 23.35 -10.92
C ASP A 76 -3.96 22.04 -10.45
N MET A 77 -2.78 22.17 -9.82
CA MET A 77 -1.94 21.03 -9.44
C MET A 77 -2.40 20.30 -8.17
N ASN A 78 -3.60 19.73 -8.21
CA ASN A 78 -4.19 18.96 -7.13
C ASN A 78 -3.68 17.50 -7.06
N VAL A 79 -3.63 16.95 -5.85
CA VAL A 79 -3.31 15.53 -5.65
C VAL A 79 -4.57 14.72 -5.90
N VAL A 80 -4.58 13.90 -6.94
CA VAL A 80 -5.70 12.99 -7.23
C VAL A 80 -5.82 11.92 -6.14
N TYR A 81 -4.76 11.18 -5.87
CA TYR A 81 -4.75 10.18 -4.80
C TYR A 81 -3.32 9.78 -4.41
N ASP A 82 -3.16 9.24 -3.21
CA ASP A 82 -1.92 8.63 -2.73
C ASP A 82 -2.26 7.25 -2.13
N VAL A 83 -1.61 6.20 -2.63
CA VAL A 83 -1.88 4.82 -2.20
C VAL A 83 -0.59 4.06 -1.95
N SER A 84 -0.58 3.25 -0.89
CA SER A 84 0.50 2.30 -0.62
C SER A 84 0.24 0.96 -1.29
N HIS A 85 1.33 0.29 -1.69
CA HIS A 85 1.30 -1.07 -2.21
C HIS A 85 2.18 -2.06 -1.42
N ASN A 86 2.80 -1.59 -0.33
CA ASN A 86 3.57 -2.40 0.61
C ASN A 86 3.16 -1.98 2.03
N ILE A 87 2.12 -2.61 2.57
CA ILE A 87 1.55 -2.26 3.88
C ILE A 87 0.70 -3.40 4.44
N ALA A 88 0.57 -3.48 5.76
CA ALA A 88 -0.47 -4.25 6.41
C ALA A 88 -1.50 -3.32 7.06
N LYS A 89 -2.79 -3.64 6.95
CA LYS A 89 -3.90 -2.83 7.50
C LYS A 89 -4.92 -3.73 8.17
N VAL A 90 -5.43 -3.29 9.32
CA VAL A 90 -6.60 -3.91 9.95
C VAL A 90 -7.84 -3.43 9.19
N GLU A 91 -8.58 -4.36 8.62
CA GLU A 91 -9.75 -4.10 7.78
C GLU A 91 -10.83 -5.14 8.05
N ASP A 92 -12.10 -4.72 7.97
CA ASP A 92 -13.24 -5.62 8.14
C ASP A 92 -13.68 -6.15 6.78
N HIS A 93 -13.78 -7.48 6.68
CA HIS A 93 -14.11 -8.19 5.44
C HIS A 93 -15.11 -9.33 5.71
N PHE A 94 -15.93 -9.66 4.72
CA PHE A 94 -16.80 -10.84 4.78
C PHE A 94 -16.01 -12.11 4.50
N VAL A 95 -16.04 -13.06 5.44
CA VAL A 95 -15.40 -14.38 5.33
C VAL A 95 -16.38 -15.43 5.84
N ASP A 96 -16.71 -16.40 4.99
CA ASP A 96 -17.69 -17.47 5.29
C ASP A 96 -19.05 -16.92 5.79
N GLY A 97 -19.53 -15.84 5.15
CA GLY A 97 -20.81 -15.20 5.48
C GLY A 97 -20.82 -14.35 6.75
N LYS A 98 -19.66 -14.10 7.38
CA LYS A 98 -19.54 -13.28 8.59
C LYS A 98 -18.49 -12.18 8.41
N ILE A 99 -18.73 -11.02 9.00
CA ILE A 99 -17.72 -9.96 9.08
C ILE A 99 -16.62 -10.42 10.04
N LYS A 100 -15.37 -10.40 9.58
CA LYS A 100 -14.18 -10.65 10.39
C LYS A 100 -13.21 -9.48 10.23
N SER A 101 -12.59 -9.09 11.34
CA SER A 101 -11.49 -8.14 11.31
C SER A 101 -10.19 -8.87 10.97
N LEU A 102 -9.55 -8.46 9.88
CA LEU A 102 -8.35 -9.11 9.33
C LEU A 102 -7.19 -8.13 9.28
N LEU A 103 -5.98 -8.62 9.56
CA LEU A 103 -4.77 -7.90 9.19
C LEU A 103 -4.41 -8.24 7.73
N VAL A 104 -4.82 -7.40 6.79
CA VAL A 104 -4.61 -7.61 5.36
C VAL A 104 -3.20 -7.17 4.98
N HIS A 105 -2.36 -8.13 4.58
CA HIS A 105 -1.00 -7.88 4.11
C HIS A 105 -0.99 -7.64 2.60
N ARG A 106 -0.50 -6.48 2.18
CA ARG A 106 -0.31 -6.13 0.77
C ARG A 106 1.18 -5.93 0.48
N LYS A 107 1.72 -6.72 -0.44
CA LYS A 107 3.12 -6.64 -0.91
C LYS A 107 3.11 -6.66 -2.43
N GLY A 108 3.37 -5.51 -3.07
CA GLY A 108 3.17 -5.34 -4.50
C GLY A 108 1.70 -5.41 -4.92
N SER A 109 0.78 -5.04 -4.03
CA SER A 109 -0.66 -4.99 -4.29
C SER A 109 -1.28 -3.76 -3.64
N THR A 110 -2.34 -3.23 -4.23
CA THR A 110 -2.92 -1.94 -3.87
C THR A 110 -4.32 -2.14 -3.31
N ARG A 111 -4.72 -1.34 -2.32
CA ARG A 111 -6.11 -1.32 -1.83
C ARG A 111 -7.04 -0.75 -2.92
N ALA A 112 -8.22 -1.34 -3.08
CA ALA A 112 -9.16 -1.09 -4.17
C ALA A 112 -10.61 -1.14 -3.66
N PHE A 113 -10.97 -0.24 -2.73
CA PHE A 113 -12.32 -0.20 -2.16
C PHE A 113 -13.40 0.21 -3.18
N PRO A 114 -14.59 -0.41 -3.11
CA PRO A 114 -15.68 -0.18 -4.05
C PRO A 114 -16.32 1.21 -3.87
N PRO A 115 -17.17 1.65 -4.81
CA PRO A 115 -18.03 2.80 -4.60
C PRO A 115 -18.79 2.74 -3.26
N ASN A 116 -19.05 3.90 -2.67
CA ASN A 116 -19.77 4.09 -1.41
C ASN A 116 -19.05 3.55 -0.15
N HIS A 117 -17.81 3.07 -0.28
CA HIS A 117 -17.06 2.62 0.88
C HIS A 117 -16.68 3.83 1.78
N PRO A 118 -16.93 3.77 3.11
CA PRO A 118 -16.84 4.93 4.00
C PRO A 118 -15.43 5.51 4.16
N LEU A 119 -14.40 4.72 3.86
CA LEU A 119 -12.99 5.15 3.91
C LEU A 119 -12.47 5.83 2.63
N ILE A 120 -13.33 6.03 1.64
CA ILE A 120 -13.00 6.76 0.40
C ILE A 120 -13.33 8.25 0.58
N PRO A 121 -12.52 9.19 0.05
CA PRO A 121 -12.89 10.61 0.04
C PRO A 121 -14.23 10.87 -0.67
N VAL A 122 -14.94 11.93 -0.24
CA VAL A 122 -16.29 12.25 -0.73
C VAL A 122 -16.36 12.36 -2.26
N ASP A 123 -15.35 12.97 -2.87
CA ASP A 123 -15.27 13.20 -4.32
C ASP A 123 -15.21 11.90 -5.13
N TYR A 124 -14.81 10.78 -4.51
CA TYR A 124 -14.66 9.48 -5.16
C TYR A 124 -15.68 8.44 -4.68
N GLN A 125 -16.64 8.83 -3.85
CA GLN A 125 -17.65 7.91 -3.32
C GLN A 125 -18.42 7.18 -4.44
N LEU A 126 -18.80 7.88 -5.52
CA LEU A 126 -19.62 7.29 -6.58
C LEU A 126 -18.82 6.43 -7.57
N CYS A 127 -17.53 6.70 -7.76
CA CYS A 127 -16.69 5.98 -8.73
C CYS A 127 -15.82 4.89 -8.11
N GLY A 128 -15.63 4.89 -6.79
CA GLY A 128 -14.77 3.97 -6.05
C GLY A 128 -13.36 4.51 -5.88
N GLN A 129 -12.54 3.80 -5.11
CA GLN A 129 -11.22 4.30 -4.72
C GLN A 129 -10.31 4.41 -5.95
N PRO A 130 -9.67 5.57 -6.20
CA PRO A 130 -8.65 5.66 -7.24
C PRO A 130 -7.47 4.74 -6.94
N ILE A 131 -6.99 4.07 -7.98
CA ILE A 131 -5.86 3.14 -7.93
C ILE A 131 -4.86 3.58 -8.99
N LEU A 132 -3.62 3.83 -8.55
CA LEU A 132 -2.53 4.26 -9.41
C LEU A 132 -1.65 3.06 -9.76
N VAL A 133 -1.70 2.63 -11.02
CA VAL A 133 -0.91 1.50 -11.52
C VAL A 133 0.23 2.01 -12.37
N GLY A 134 1.43 2.00 -11.80
CA GLY A 134 2.65 2.46 -12.45
C GLY A 134 3.15 1.46 -13.50
N GLY A 135 3.45 1.95 -14.70
CA GLY A 135 4.25 1.23 -15.69
C GLY A 135 5.74 1.22 -15.32
N THR A 136 6.57 0.78 -16.27
CA THR A 136 8.02 1.05 -16.26
C THR A 136 8.32 2.35 -17.01
N MET A 137 9.55 2.88 -16.87
CA MET A 137 9.98 4.07 -17.62
C MET A 137 9.74 3.90 -19.13
N GLY A 138 9.03 4.85 -19.72
CA GLY A 138 8.69 4.85 -21.16
C GLY A 138 7.47 4.01 -21.54
N THR A 139 6.75 3.43 -20.57
CA THR A 139 5.51 2.66 -20.84
C THR A 139 4.28 3.33 -20.23
N CYS A 140 3.10 2.82 -20.58
CA CYS A 140 1.83 3.34 -20.07
C CYS A 140 1.70 3.13 -18.56
N SER A 141 1.05 4.10 -17.91
CA SER A 141 0.49 3.95 -16.56
C SER A 141 -1.03 4.01 -16.64
N TYR A 142 -1.72 3.45 -15.64
CA TYR A 142 -3.17 3.37 -15.63
C TYR A 142 -3.74 3.94 -14.32
N VAL A 143 -4.93 4.52 -14.43
CA VAL A 143 -5.78 4.84 -13.28
C VAL A 143 -6.99 3.90 -13.35
N LEU A 144 -7.22 3.18 -12.26
CA LEU A 144 -8.35 2.27 -12.10
C LEU A 144 -9.23 2.74 -10.94
N THR A 145 -10.41 2.14 -10.80
CA THR A 145 -11.25 2.32 -9.61
C THR A 145 -11.56 0.98 -8.95
N GLY A 146 -11.75 1.00 -7.63
CA GLY A 146 -12.13 -0.19 -6.87
C GLY A 146 -13.54 -0.66 -7.23
N THR A 147 -13.81 -1.95 -6.99
CA THR A 147 -15.05 -2.60 -7.41
C THR A 147 -15.58 -3.53 -6.33
N GLU A 148 -16.90 -3.75 -6.32
CA GLU A 148 -17.54 -4.71 -5.39
C GLU A 148 -16.99 -6.12 -5.57
N LYS A 149 -16.74 -6.50 -6.84
CA LYS A 149 -16.09 -7.78 -7.16
C LYS A 149 -14.72 -7.90 -6.47
N GLY A 150 -13.89 -6.85 -6.52
CA GLY A 150 -12.60 -6.83 -5.82
C GLY A 150 -12.75 -6.87 -4.30
N MET A 151 -13.79 -6.24 -3.73
CA MET A 151 -14.08 -6.35 -2.30
C MET A 151 -14.34 -7.80 -1.89
N LEU A 152 -15.14 -8.52 -2.67
CA LEU A 152 -15.54 -9.90 -2.40
C LEU A 152 -14.43 -10.94 -2.68
N GLU A 153 -13.68 -10.78 -3.77
CA GLU A 153 -12.74 -11.81 -4.23
C GLU A 153 -11.32 -11.64 -3.68
N THR A 154 -10.90 -10.41 -3.35
CA THR A 154 -9.49 -10.10 -3.07
C THR A 154 -9.30 -9.22 -1.83
N PHE A 155 -10.29 -9.16 -0.93
CA PHE A 155 -10.26 -8.28 0.24
C PHE A 155 -10.03 -6.82 -0.15
N GLY A 156 -10.71 -6.38 -1.20
CA GLY A 156 -10.59 -5.02 -1.74
C GLY A 156 -9.16 -4.72 -2.19
N SER A 157 -8.56 -5.61 -2.98
CA SER A 157 -7.17 -5.47 -3.44
C SER A 157 -7.03 -5.63 -4.95
N THR A 158 -6.02 -4.98 -5.55
CA THR A 158 -5.65 -5.15 -6.95
C THR A 158 -4.13 -5.04 -7.16
N CYS A 159 -3.66 -5.06 -8.40
CA CYS A 159 -2.25 -4.90 -8.76
C CYS A 159 -1.70 -3.49 -8.41
N HIS A 160 -0.38 -3.36 -8.43
CA HIS A 160 0.31 -2.07 -8.19
C HIS A 160 1.08 -1.54 -9.42
N GLY A 161 1.45 -2.41 -10.35
CA GLY A 161 2.28 -2.05 -11.50
C GLY A 161 2.64 -3.25 -12.37
N ALA A 162 3.51 -3.01 -13.35
CA ALA A 162 3.88 -3.98 -14.39
C ALA A 162 4.68 -5.20 -13.89
N GLY A 163 5.15 -5.20 -12.65
CA GLY A 163 6.03 -6.24 -12.12
C GLY A 163 7.41 -6.25 -12.80
N ARG A 164 8.20 -7.30 -12.57
CA ARG A 164 9.50 -7.49 -13.22
C ARG A 164 9.62 -8.93 -13.72
N ALA A 165 9.84 -9.09 -15.02
CA ALA A 165 10.09 -10.40 -15.63
C ALA A 165 11.56 -10.85 -15.48
N LEU A 166 12.51 -9.90 -15.54
CA LEU A 166 13.95 -10.16 -15.39
C LEU A 166 14.51 -9.56 -14.10
N SER A 167 15.55 -10.18 -13.55
CA SER A 167 16.32 -9.61 -12.43
C SER A 167 17.01 -8.30 -12.86
N ARG A 168 17.40 -7.42 -11.92
CA ARG A 168 18.12 -6.17 -12.28
C ARG A 168 19.49 -6.46 -12.89
N CYS A 169 20.12 -7.57 -12.50
CA CYS A 169 21.40 -7.99 -13.06
C CYS A 169 21.25 -8.57 -14.47
N ALA A 170 20.14 -9.24 -14.76
CA ALA A 170 19.87 -9.83 -16.06
C ALA A 170 19.31 -8.83 -17.11
N SER A 171 18.92 -7.63 -16.68
CA SER A 171 18.38 -6.57 -17.54
C SER A 171 19.37 -5.43 -17.80
N LYS A 172 20.68 -5.72 -17.67
CA LYS A 172 21.77 -4.79 -17.98
C LYS A 172 22.38 -5.14 -19.33
#